data_AF-A0A2H6NIE9-F1
#
_entry.id   AF-A0A2H6NIE9-F1
#
_cell.length_a   1.000
_cell.length_b   1.000
_cell.length_c   1.000
_cell.angle_alpha   90.00
_cell.angle_beta   90.00
_cell.angle_gamma   90.00
#
_symmetry.space_group_name_H-M   'P 1'
#
loop_
_entity.id
_entity.type
_entity.pdbx_description
1 polymer ?
#
loop_
_entity_poly.entity_id
_entity_poly.type
_entity_poly.pdbx_seq_one_letter_code
_entity_poly.pdbx_strand_id
1 'polypeptide(L)'
;MAEALEITVKKMMDGMDETFLVFTRYAMRNKLPREVHIRFTKKTIKSQILQAAREKTLKYKEEEIMVLKQIPRRIREIRREYLFLTKELLKREINYIPCT
;
A
#
# COMPACT_ATOMS: atom_id res chain seq x y z
N MET A 1 2.54 -13.57 -6.10
CA MET A 1 2.80 -12.94 -4.78
C MET A 1 4.07 -13.50 -4.15
N ALA A 2 4.11 -14.78 -3.77
CA ALA A 2 5.28 -15.43 -3.17
C ALA A 2 6.45 -15.73 -4.14
N GLU A 3 6.23 -15.55 -5.43
CA GLU A 3 7.29 -15.68 -6.45
C GLU A 3 8.04 -14.36 -6.67
N ALA A 4 7.37 -13.23 -6.44
CA ALA A 4 7.96 -11.89 -6.55
C ALA A 4 8.69 -11.45 -5.27
N LEU A 5 8.27 -12.02 -4.15
CA LEU A 5 8.89 -11.87 -2.85
C LEU A 5 9.64 -13.17 -2.62
N GLU A 6 10.97 -13.18 -2.55
CA GLU A 6 11.80 -14.38 -2.31
C GLU A 6 11.62 -14.97 -0.88
N ILE A 7 10.40 -14.91 -0.36
CA ILE A 7 9.95 -15.33 0.95
C ILE A 7 9.10 -16.57 0.75
N THR A 8 9.38 -17.60 1.55
CA THR A 8 8.62 -18.85 1.55
C THR A 8 7.15 -18.59 1.87
N VAL A 9 6.23 -19.12 1.06
CA VAL A 9 4.76 -18.99 1.20
C VAL A 9 4.31 -19.25 2.66
N LYS A 10 4.89 -20.27 3.30
CA LYS A 10 4.61 -20.65 4.70
C LYS A 10 4.85 -19.50 5.68
N LYS A 11 6.00 -18.81 5.57
CA LYS A 11 6.34 -17.67 6.45
C LYS A 11 5.38 -16.49 6.28
N MET A 12 4.84 -16.31 5.07
CA MET A 12 3.83 -15.28 4.82
C MET A 12 2.49 -15.65 5.45
N MET A 13 2.07 -16.91 5.35
CA MET A 13 0.83 -17.41 5.94
C MET A 13 0.84 -17.30 7.47
N ASP A 14 1.95 -17.67 8.11
CA ASP A 14 2.11 -17.55 9.57
C ASP A 14 2.13 -16.07 10.05
N GLY A 15 2.39 -15.13 9.14
CA GLY A 15 2.44 -13.70 9.41
C GLY A 15 1.11 -12.97 9.19
N MET A 16 0.13 -13.61 8.55
CA MET A 16 -1.18 -13.05 8.30
C MET A 16 -2.10 -13.34 9.48
N ASP A 17 -2.82 -12.32 9.93
CA ASP A 17 -3.78 -12.42 11.04
C ASP A 17 -5.20 -12.52 10.46
N GLU A 18 -5.64 -11.43 9.83
CA GLU A 18 -6.99 -11.29 9.31
C GLU A 18 -6.96 -10.66 7.91
N THR A 19 -7.82 -11.14 7.02
CA THR A 19 -8.00 -10.60 5.67
C THR A 19 -9.45 -10.13 5.49
N PHE A 20 -9.61 -8.87 5.11
CA PHE A 20 -10.92 -8.24 4.94
C PHE A 20 -11.09 -7.70 3.53
N LEU A 21 -12.29 -7.90 2.96
CA LEU A 21 -12.74 -7.16 1.80
C LEU A 21 -13.46 -5.90 2.26
N VAL A 22 -12.97 -4.73 1.87
CA VAL A 22 -13.55 -3.46 2.29
C VAL A 22 -14.60 -3.01 1.30
N PHE A 23 -15.83 -2.89 1.81
CA PHE A 23 -16.97 -2.41 1.05
C PHE A 23 -17.15 -0.90 1.25
N THR A 24 -16.63 -0.10 0.31
CA THR A 24 -16.90 1.34 0.30
C THR A 24 -18.01 1.67 -0.69
N ARG A 25 -18.90 2.61 -0.33
CA ARG A 25 -19.90 3.15 -1.28
C ARG A 25 -19.24 3.76 -2.52
N TYR A 26 -18.04 4.31 -2.35
CA TYR A 26 -17.25 4.89 -3.43
C TYR A 26 -16.90 3.84 -4.49
N ALA A 27 -16.37 2.68 -4.09
CA ALA A 27 -16.03 1.61 -5.02
C ALA A 27 -17.27 1.10 -5.79
N MET A 28 -18.40 0.95 -5.09
CA MET A 28 -19.66 0.53 -5.71
C MET A 28 -20.18 1.56 -6.73
N ARG A 29 -20.16 2.86 -6.38
CA ARG A 29 -20.64 3.94 -7.27
C ARG A 29 -19.78 4.07 -8.52
N ASN A 30 -18.46 3.89 -8.38
CA ASN A 30 -17.51 4.09 -9.47
C ASN A 30 -17.15 2.80 -10.21
N LYS A 31 -17.80 1.67 -9.90
CA LYS A 31 -17.54 0.35 -10.51
C LYS A 31 -16.06 -0.06 -10.40
N LEU A 32 -15.40 0.27 -9.28
CA LEU A 32 -14.01 -0.07 -9.00
C LEU A 32 -13.90 -1.45 -8.34
N PRO A 33 -12.79 -2.17 -8.53
CA PRO A 33 -12.53 -3.40 -7.79
C PRO A 33 -12.46 -3.12 -6.27
N ARG A 34 -12.87 -4.10 -5.48
CA ARG A 34 -12.90 -3.98 -4.01
C ARG A 34 -11.49 -4.06 -3.45
N GLU A 35 -11.20 -3.22 -2.45
CA GLU A 35 -9.92 -3.22 -1.77
C GLU A 35 -9.83 -4.39 -0.78
N VAL A 36 -8.68 -5.05 -0.73
CA VAL A 36 -8.36 -6.10 0.24
C VAL A 36 -7.45 -5.50 1.31
N HIS A 37 -7.89 -5.53 2.56
CA HIS A 37 -7.07 -5.14 3.72
C HIS A 37 -6.55 -6.38 4.41
N ILE A 38 -5.23 -6.44 4.58
CA ILE A 38 -4.56 -7.54 5.27
C ILE A 38 -3.96 -6.99 6.57
N ARG A 39 -4.38 -7.57 7.69
CA ARG A 39 -3.74 -7.35 8.99
C ARG A 39 -2.61 -8.35 9.13
N PHE A 40 -1.41 -7.84 9.40
CA PHE A 40 -0.23 -8.65 9.65
C PHE A 40 0.09 -8.66 11.15
N THR A 41 0.44 -9.82 11.68
CA THR A 41 0.93 -9.97 13.06
C THR A 41 2.32 -9.34 13.20
N LYS A 42 3.21 -9.60 12.24
CA LYS A 42 4.60 -9.13 12.23
C LYS A 42 4.77 -7.90 11.33
N LYS A 43 5.26 -6.81 11.91
CA LYS A 43 5.58 -5.56 11.17
C LYS A 43 6.69 -5.73 10.13
N THR A 44 7.64 -6.65 10.37
CA THR A 44 8.78 -6.92 9.48
C THR A 44 8.36 -7.45 8.12
N ILE A 45 7.37 -8.36 8.09
CA ILE A 45 6.81 -8.92 6.86
C ILE A 45 6.10 -7.81 6.07
N LYS A 46 5.31 -6.97 6.77
CA LYS A 46 4.65 -5.82 6.15
C LYS A 46 5.63 -4.85 5.50
N SER A 47 6.76 -4.54 6.15
CA SER A 47 7.77 -3.64 5.57
C SER A 47 8.49 -4.26 4.38
N GLN A 48 8.82 -5.55 4.43
CA GLN A 48 9.44 -6.25 3.31
C GLN A 48 8.53 -6.26 2.07
N ILE A 49 7.24 -6.54 2.25
CA ILE A 49 6.25 -6.49 1.16
C ILE A 49 6.16 -5.08 0.57
N LEU A 50 6.09 -4.05 1.42
CA LEU A 50 6.02 -2.65 0.96
C LEU A 50 7.27 -2.20 0.22
N GLN A 51 8.45 -2.69 0.61
CA GLN A 51 9.70 -2.40 -0.07
C GLN A 51 9.74 -3.09 -1.44
N ALA A 52 9.47 -4.39 -1.48
CA ALA A 52 9.49 -5.15 -2.72
C ALA A 52 8.42 -4.67 -3.72
N ALA A 53 7.25 -4.19 -3.25
CA ALA A 53 6.24 -3.60 -4.12
C ALA A 53 6.66 -2.23 -4.71
N ARG A 54 7.65 -1.55 -4.13
CA ARG A 54 8.25 -0.34 -4.73
C ARG A 54 9.27 -0.69 -5.81
N GLU A 55 10.05 -1.75 -5.58
CA GLU A 55 11.14 -2.17 -6.45
C GLU A 55 10.62 -2.97 -7.66
N LYS A 56 9.61 -3.81 -7.46
CA LYS A 56 9.07 -4.71 -8.49
C LYS A 56 7.56 -4.50 -8.63
N THR A 57 7.07 -4.49 -9.87
CA THR A 57 5.63 -4.51 -10.15
C THR A 57 5.07 -5.89 -9.83
N LEU A 58 4.07 -5.95 -8.96
CA LEU A 58 3.44 -7.21 -8.57
C LEU A 58 2.34 -7.55 -9.56
N LYS A 59 2.42 -8.74 -10.18
CA LYS A 59 1.38 -9.25 -11.08
C LYS A 59 0.69 -10.48 -10.51
N TYR A 60 -0.61 -10.59 -10.75
CA TYR A 60 -1.41 -11.77 -10.45
C TYR A 60 -2.32 -12.06 -11.62
N LYS A 61 -2.21 -13.27 -12.21
CA LYS A 61 -2.98 -13.65 -13.40
C LYS A 61 -2.95 -12.56 -14.49
N GLU A 62 -1.75 -12.05 -14.76
CA GLU A 62 -1.48 -10.98 -15.76
C GLU A 62 -1.95 -9.56 -15.40
N GLU A 63 -2.78 -9.41 -14.36
CA GLU A 63 -3.18 -8.09 -13.85
C GLU A 63 -2.15 -7.51 -12.86
N GLU A 64 -1.91 -6.21 -12.96
CA GLU A 64 -1.03 -5.48 -12.05
C GLU A 64 -1.75 -5.17 -10.73
N ILE A 65 -1.15 -5.59 -9.63
CA ILE A 65 -1.64 -5.31 -8.29
C ILE A 65 -0.86 -4.14 -7.70
N MET A 66 -1.59 -3.11 -7.31
CA MET A 66 -1.03 -2.04 -6.49
C MET A 66 -1.14 -2.38 -4.99
N VAL A 67 -0.01 -2.30 -4.29
CA VAL A 67 0.04 -2.48 -2.83
C VAL A 67 0.28 -1.13 -2.17
N LEU A 68 -0.64 -0.73 -1.29
CA LEU A 68 -0.60 0.55 -0.60
C LEU A 68 -0.61 0.36 0.92
N LYS A 69 0.08 1.25 1.64
CA LYS A 69 -0.02 1.33 3.10
C LYS A 69 -1.35 1.97 3.48
N GLN A 70 -2.10 1.35 4.38
CA GLN A 70 -3.28 1.98 4.97
C GLN A 70 -2.87 3.21 5.80
N ILE A 71 -3.45 4.37 5.48
CA ILE A 71 -3.21 5.64 6.18
C ILE A 71 -4.53 6.10 6.81
N PRO A 72 -4.54 6.39 8.12
CA PRO A 72 -5.70 6.96 8.80
C PRO A 72 -6.20 8.24 8.13
N ARG A 73 -7.51 8.46 8.15
CA ARG A 73 -8.15 9.59 7.49
C ARG A 73 -7.61 10.95 7.95
N ARG A 74 -7.40 11.12 9.26
CA ARG A 74 -6.82 12.34 9.85
C ARG A 74 -5.48 12.72 9.21
N ILE A 75 -4.60 11.75 9.02
CA ILE A 75 -3.29 11.97 8.39
C ILE A 75 -3.45 12.30 6.90
N ARG A 76 -4.42 11.68 6.21
CA ARG A 76 -4.71 11.98 4.80
C ARG A 76 -5.19 13.42 4.59
N GLU A 77 -5.99 13.94 5.51
CA GLU A 77 -6.50 15.32 5.44
C GLU A 77 -5.36 16.33 5.63
N ILE A 78 -4.53 16.14 6.66
CA ILE A 78 -3.32 16.97 6.88
C ILE A 78 -2.40 16.96 5.64
N ARG A 79 -2.17 15.80 5.02
CA ARG A 79 -1.34 15.71 3.80
C ARG A 79 -1.92 16.46 2.59
N ARG A 80 -3.24 16.66 2.53
CA ARG A 80 -3.87 17.44 1.45
C ARG A 80 -3.58 18.93 1.59
N GLU A 81 -3.52 19.43 2.81
CA GLU A 81 -3.23 20.85 3.09
C GLU A 81 -1.83 21.22 2.61
N TYR A 82 -0.83 20.38 2.89
CA TYR A 82 0.56 20.60 2.47
C TYR A 82 0.88 20.15 1.04
N LEU A 83 -0.12 19.77 0.24
CA LEU A 83 0.10 19.31 -1.13
C LEU A 83 0.75 20.39 -2.00
N PHE A 84 0.46 21.67 -1.74
CA PHE A 84 1.07 22.79 -2.47
C PHE A 84 2.60 22.81 -2.28
N LEU A 85 3.08 22.65 -1.05
CA LEU A 85 4.52 22.63 -0.73
C LEU A 85 5.22 21.49 -1.43
N THR A 86 4.63 20.29 -1.44
CA THR A 86 5.25 19.15 -2.13
C THR A 86 5.42 19.40 -3.63
N LYS A 87 4.47 20.08 -4.27
CA LYS A 87 4.59 20.46 -5.69
C LYS A 87 5.71 21.47 -5.93
N GLU A 88 5.87 22.44 -5.04
CA GLU A 88 6.95 23.43 -5.13
C GLU A 88 8.33 22.82 -4.88
N LEU A 89 8.44 21.91 -3.91
CA LEU A 89 9.68 21.21 -3.58
C LEU A 89 10.10 20.25 -4.71
N LEU A 90 9.15 19.54 -5.32
CA LEU A 90 9.40 18.68 -6.48
C LEU A 90 9.93 19.48 -7.68
N LYS A 91 9.42 20.69 -7.93
CA LYS A 91 9.95 21.59 -8.97
C LYS A 91 11.41 21.98 -8.74
N ARG A 92 11.86 21.97 -7.49
CA ARG A 92 13.24 22.30 -7.10
C ARG A 92 14.13 21.07 -6.95
N GLU A 93 13.65 19.89 -7.37
CA GLU A 93 14.33 18.59 -7.24
C GLU A 93 14.68 18.21 -5.78
N ILE A 94 14.00 18.81 -4.80
CA ILE A 94 14.19 18.49 -3.39
C ILE A 94 13.30 17.30 -3.04
N ASN A 95 13.94 16.17 -2.71
CA ASN A 95 13.26 14.97 -2.26
C ASN A 95 12.76 15.14 -0.82
N TYR A 96 11.61 15.79 -0.66
CA TYR A 96 10.90 15.85 0.60
C TYR A 96 10.04 14.59 0.79
N ILE A 97 10.45 13.73 1.70
CA ILE A 97 9.64 12.60 2.14
C ILE A 97 8.82 13.08 3.33
N PRO A 98 7.49 13.29 3.21
CA PRO A 98 6.66 13.66 4.35
C PRO A 98 6.72 12.53 5.39
N CYS A 99 7.42 12.80 6.50
CA CYS A 99 7.63 11.84 7.58
C CYS A 99 6.31 11.53 8.31
N THR A 100 6.01 10.22 8.39
CA THR A 100 5.01 9.53 9.25
C THR A 100 3.55 9.95 9.10
#